data_AF-A0ABC8QY72-F1
#
_entry.id   AF-A0ABC8QY72-F1
#
_cell.length_a   1.000
_cell.length_b   1.000
_cell.length_c   1.000
_cell.angle_alpha   90.00
_cell.angle_beta   90.00
_cell.angle_gamma   90.00
#
_symmetry.space_group_name_H-M   'P 1'
#
loop_
_entity.id
_entity.type
_entity.pdbx_description
1 polymer ?
#
loop_
_entity_poly.entity_id
_entity_poly.type
_entity_poly.pdbx_seq_one_letter_code
_entity_poly.pdbx_strand_id
1 'polypeptide(L)'
;LECVERTNEIILNMKDLMFDKGGVHVAKEVGDSDLQPINISEPILENGKQWLIITLNEELEVKEKIQVKIKYYKVHDTSQDPDVAFFKYRYARKAVDKYKLVYWQRSI
;
A
#
# COMPACT_ATOMS: atom_id res chain seq x y z
N LEU A 1 0.01 -7.78 -3.65
CA LEU A 1 -0.92 -8.06 -2.53
C LEU A 1 -2.10 -8.82 -3.11
N GLU A 2 -2.65 -9.83 -2.42
CA GLU A 2 -3.88 -10.50 -2.85
C GLU A 2 -5.03 -10.06 -1.95
N CYS A 3 -6.16 -9.67 -2.55
CA CYS A 3 -7.36 -9.25 -1.87
C CYS A 3 -8.06 -10.46 -1.25
N VAL A 4 -8.31 -10.44 0.07
CA VAL A 4 -8.93 -11.57 0.79
C VAL A 4 -10.38 -11.32 1.20
N GLU A 5 -10.80 -10.06 1.14
CA GLU A 5 -12.13 -9.56 1.46
C GLU A 5 -12.39 -8.32 0.62
N ARG A 6 -13.65 -8.08 0.24
CA ARG A 6 -14.00 -6.91 -0.56
C ARG A 6 -13.61 -5.63 0.17
N THR A 7 -12.88 -4.76 -0.52
CA THR A 7 -12.41 -3.51 0.05
C THR A 7 -12.07 -2.51 -1.04
N ASN A 8 -12.23 -1.23 -0.73
CA ASN A 8 -11.74 -0.11 -1.52
C ASN A 8 -10.59 0.61 -0.79
N GLU A 9 -10.00 0.03 0.26
CA GLU A 9 -8.94 0.66 1.04
C GLU A 9 -7.74 -0.27 1.20
N ILE A 10 -6.54 0.32 1.08
CA ILE A 10 -5.27 -0.35 1.38
C ILE A 10 -4.60 0.41 2.51
N ILE A 11 -4.23 -0.28 3.58
CA ILE A 11 -3.53 0.30 4.72
C ILE A 11 -2.13 -0.32 4.80
N LEU A 12 -1.11 0.52 4.76
CA LEU A 12 0.30 0.13 4.81
C LEU A 12 0.99 0.77 6.02
N ASN A 13 1.86 0.04 6.69
CA ASN A 13 2.71 0.60 7.74
C ASN A 13 3.93 1.27 7.09
N MET A 14 4.12 2.56 7.35
CA MET A 14 5.18 3.41 6.84
C MET A 14 6.10 3.90 7.96
N LYS A 15 6.31 3.10 9.01
CA LYS A 15 7.18 3.44 10.13
C LYS A 15 8.55 3.91 9.64
N ASP A 16 8.93 5.10 10.11
CA ASP A 16 10.22 5.77 9.83
C ASP A 16 10.44 6.11 8.33
N LEU A 17 9.37 6.11 7.53
CA LEU A 17 9.35 6.48 6.12
C LEU A 17 8.43 7.69 5.88
N MET A 18 8.88 8.64 5.07
CA MET A 18 8.06 9.67 4.44
C MET A 18 7.81 9.30 2.98
N PHE A 19 6.78 9.83 2.34
CA PHE A 19 6.55 9.60 0.92
C PHE A 19 6.05 10.86 0.23
N ASP A 20 6.27 10.92 -1.09
CA ASP A 20 5.67 11.94 -1.94
C ASP A 20 4.25 11.50 -2.29
N LYS A 21 3.25 12.36 -2.03
CA LYS A 21 1.84 12.09 -2.37
C LYS A 21 1.65 11.73 -3.84
N GLY A 22 2.45 12.30 -4.74
CA GLY A 22 2.45 11.96 -6.17
C GLY A 22 3.19 10.66 -6.53
N GLY A 23 3.82 10.03 -5.55
CA GLY A 23 4.65 8.84 -5.71
C GLY A 23 3.97 7.51 -5.40
N VAL A 24 2.66 7.51 -5.10
CA VAL A 24 1.86 6.31 -4.81
C VAL A 24 1.11 5.89 -6.07
N HIS A 25 1.34 4.65 -6.52
CA HIS A 25 0.63 4.05 -7.64
C HIS A 25 0.13 2.66 -7.28
N VAL A 26 -1.12 2.38 -7.65
CA VAL A 26 -1.75 1.06 -7.48
C VAL A 26 -2.15 0.52 -8.85
N ALA A 27 -1.91 -0.76 -9.08
CA ALA A 27 -2.36 -1.46 -10.28
C ALA A 27 -2.89 -2.84 -9.89
N LYS A 28 -3.92 -3.34 -10.57
CA LYS A 28 -4.38 -4.73 -10.48
C LYS A 28 -3.74 -5.59 -11.56
N GLU A 29 -3.44 -6.83 -11.22
CA GLU A 29 -3.01 -7.85 -12.16
C GLU A 29 -4.25 -8.43 -12.86
N VAL A 30 -4.25 -8.37 -14.18
CA VAL A 30 -5.31 -8.88 -15.05
C VAL A 30 -4.67 -9.88 -16.02
N GLY A 31 -5.15 -11.13 -16.02
CA GLY A 31 -4.54 -12.18 -16.85
C GLY A 31 -3.14 -12.60 -16.39
N ASP A 32 -2.32 -13.10 -17.32
CA ASP A 32 -1.06 -13.77 -16.98
C ASP A 32 0.10 -12.83 -16.62
N SER A 33 0.01 -11.53 -16.91
CA SER A 33 1.02 -10.52 -16.52
C SER A 33 0.61 -9.06 -16.75
N ASP A 34 -0.62 -8.77 -17.18
CA ASP A 34 -1.00 -7.39 -17.47
C ASP A 34 -1.31 -6.62 -16.18
N LEU A 35 -0.84 -5.38 -16.10
CA LEU A 35 -1.11 -4.48 -15.00
C LEU A 35 -2.08 -3.40 -15.46
N GLN A 36 -3.28 -3.39 -14.89
CA GLN A 36 -4.25 -2.33 -15.10
C GLN A 36 -4.14 -1.31 -13.95
N PRO A 37 -3.83 -0.04 -14.23
CA PRO A 37 -3.79 1.00 -13.20
C PRO A 37 -5.15 1.15 -12.49
N ILE A 38 -5.11 1.34 -11.18
CA ILE A 38 -6.27 1.66 -10.35
C ILE A 38 -6.19 3.13 -9.96
N ASN A 39 -7.27 3.87 -10.23
CA ASN A 39 -7.36 5.25 -9.77
C ASN A 39 -7.52 5.28 -8.25
N ILE A 40 -6.74 6.14 -7.59
CA ILE A 40 -6.78 6.32 -6.14
C ILE A 40 -7.13 7.75 -5.80
N SER A 41 -7.74 7.93 -4.64
CA SER A 41 -7.86 9.24 -4.00
C SER A 41 -6.51 9.67 -3.40
N GLU A 42 -6.43 10.91 -2.92
CA GLU A 42 -5.21 11.41 -2.29
C GLU A 42 -4.82 10.53 -1.08
N PRO A 43 -3.61 9.95 -1.06
CA PRO A 43 -3.18 9.07 0.01
C PRO A 43 -2.94 9.85 1.31
N ILE A 44 -3.37 9.28 2.44
CA ILE A 44 -3.32 9.91 3.76
C ILE A 44 -2.27 9.22 4.63
N LEU A 45 -1.34 10.00 5.19
CA LEU A 45 -0.44 9.53 6.26
C LEU A 45 -1.05 9.87 7.63
N GLU A 46 -1.46 8.85 8.37
CA GLU A 46 -1.89 9.01 9.77
C GLU A 46 -0.64 9.10 10.66
N ASN A 47 -0.13 10.33 10.86
CA ASN A 47 1.13 10.62 11.56
C ASN A 47 1.24 10.02 12.97
N GLY A 48 0.13 9.82 13.67
CA GLY A 48 0.13 9.21 15.01
C GLY A 48 0.37 7.71 15.02
N LYS A 49 0.09 7.02 13.91
CA LYS A 49 0.20 5.55 13.79
C LYS A 49 1.21 5.10 12.74
N GLN A 50 1.77 6.04 11.98
CA GLN A 50 2.66 5.78 10.84
C GLN A 50 2.00 4.87 9.81
N TRP A 51 0.71 5.09 9.54
CA TRP A 51 -0.05 4.32 8.56
C TRP A 51 -0.35 5.16 7.33
N LEU A 52 -0.09 4.58 6.17
CA LEU A 52 -0.52 5.11 4.89
C LEU A 52 -1.82 4.44 4.48
N ILE A 53 -2.85 5.26 4.31
CA ILE A 53 -4.18 4.86 3.86
C ILE A 53 -4.31 5.27 2.39
N ILE A 54 -4.63 4.31 1.54
CA ILE A 54 -4.83 4.50 0.11
C ILE A 54 -6.27 4.08 -0.20
N THR A 55 -7.12 5.04 -0.53
CA THR A 55 -8.50 4.77 -0.95
C THR A 55 -8.55 4.62 -2.47
N LEU A 56 -9.08 3.50 -2.92
CA LEU A 56 -9.26 3.14 -4.32
C LEU A 56 -10.61 3.66 -4.81
N ASN A 57 -10.68 4.11 -6.06
CA ASN A 57 -11.91 4.58 -6.68
C ASN A 57 -12.75 3.43 -7.27
N GLU A 58 -12.29 2.18 -7.14
CA GLU A 58 -13.00 0.95 -7.45
C GLU A 58 -12.86 -0.03 -6.26
N GLU A 59 -13.84 -0.93 -6.08
CA GLU A 59 -13.78 -1.98 -5.07
C GLU A 59 -12.95 -3.16 -5.60
N LEU A 60 -12.05 -3.70 -4.77
CA LEU A 60 -11.32 -4.91 -5.06
C LEU A 60 -12.14 -6.14 -4.68
N GLU A 61 -12.16 -7.11 -5.57
CA GLU A 61 -12.81 -8.40 -5.37
C GLU A 61 -11.87 -9.43 -4.74
N VAL A 62 -12.44 -10.43 -4.08
CA VAL A 62 -11.67 -11.49 -3.41
C VAL A 62 -10.86 -12.28 -4.44
N LYS A 63 -9.58 -12.53 -4.13
CA LYS A 63 -8.52 -13.13 -4.96
C LYS A 63 -7.93 -12.23 -6.04
N GLU A 64 -8.43 -10.99 -6.21
CA GLU A 64 -7.74 -10.05 -7.08
C GLU A 64 -6.35 -9.74 -6.54
N LYS A 65 -5.38 -9.65 -7.44
CA LYS A 65 -4.00 -9.36 -7.08
C LYS A 65 -3.67 -7.95 -7.52
N ILE A 66 -3.02 -7.20 -6.65
CA ILE A 66 -2.62 -5.82 -6.89
C ILE A 66 -1.13 -5.62 -6.63
N GLN A 67 -0.55 -4.61 -7.26
CA GLN A 67 0.78 -4.10 -6.99
C GLN A 67 0.67 -2.66 -6.52
N VAL A 68 1.33 -2.36 -5.40
CA VAL A 68 1.46 -1.00 -4.87
C VAL A 68 2.92 -0.59 -4.98
N LYS A 69 3.15 0.55 -5.63
CA LYS A 69 4.46 1.16 -5.81
C LYS A 69 4.45 2.50 -5.07
N ILE A 70 5.45 2.71 -4.22
CA ILE A 70 5.58 3.93 -3.41
C ILE A 70 7.00 4.47 -3.54
N LYS A 71 7.12 5.74 -3.91
CA LYS A 71 8.35 6.51 -3.75
C LYS A 71 8.42 7.07 -2.34
N TYR A 72 9.46 6.72 -1.59
CA TYR A 72 9.60 7.07 -0.18
C TYR A 72 11.01 7.61 0.13
N TYR A 73 11.10 8.31 1.25
CA TYR A 73 12.34 8.84 1.81
C TYR A 73 12.43 8.36 3.25
N LYS A 74 13.63 8.02 3.74
CA LYS A 74 13.81 7.76 5.17
C LYS A 74 13.81 9.10 5.89
N VAL A 75 13.17 9.17 7.06
CA VAL A 75 12.98 10.44 7.81
C VAL A 75 14.30 11.18 8.11
N HIS A 76 15.42 10.46 8.17
CA HIS A 76 16.75 11.01 8.45
C HIS A 76 17.69 11.03 7.25
N ASP A 77 17.21 10.71 6.06
CA ASP A 77 18.02 10.72 4.85
C ASP A 77 17.92 12.10 4.17
N THR A 78 19.06 12.77 4.03
CA THR A 78 19.17 14.08 3.37
C THR A 78 19.41 13.95 1.87
N SER A 79 19.57 12.74 1.34
CA SER A 79 19.59 12.52 -0.10
C SER A 79 18.19 12.81 -0.67
N GLN A 80 18.13 13.58 -1.75
CA GLN A 80 16.86 13.89 -2.41
C GLN A 80 16.41 12.77 -3.36
N ASP A 81 17.04 11.59 -3.28
CA ASP A 81 16.74 10.46 -4.14
C ASP A 81 15.73 9.55 -3.45
N PRO A 82 14.46 9.49 -3.92
CA PRO A 82 13.48 8.60 -3.31
C PRO A 82 13.81 7.15 -3.61
N ASP A 83 13.83 6.33 -2.56
CA ASP A 83 13.78 4.89 -2.68
C ASP A 83 12.39 4.46 -3.21
N VAL A 84 12.34 3.32 -3.90
CA VAL A 84 11.10 2.76 -4.43
C VAL A 84 10.79 1.44 -3.74
N ALA A 85 9.69 1.39 -3.00
CA ALA A 85 9.19 0.14 -2.42
C ALA A 85 8.21 -0.53 -3.38
N PHE A 86 8.43 -1.82 -3.63
CA PHE A 86 7.47 -2.68 -4.31
C PHE A 86 6.87 -3.65 -3.30
N PHE A 87 5.58 -3.49 -3.02
CA PHE A 87 4.87 -4.41 -2.13
C PHE A 87 4.38 -5.63 -2.94
N LYS A 88 5.31 -6.55 -3.23
CA LYS A 88 5.03 -7.85 -3.85
C LYS A 88 4.82 -8.91 -2.76
N TYR A 89 3.61 -9.49 -2.76
CA TYR A 89 3.20 -10.75 -2.14
C TYR A 89 3.70 -11.16 -0.73
N ARG A 90 2.72 -11.17 0.19
CA ARG A 90 2.31 -12.21 1.16
C ARG A 90 0.95 -11.75 1.76
N TYR A 91 0.52 -12.13 2.96
CA TYR A 91 -0.88 -12.15 3.44
C TYR A 91 -1.52 -10.85 4.00
N ALA A 92 -2.45 -10.17 3.34
CA ALA A 92 -3.35 -9.28 4.08
C ALA A 92 -4.45 -10.14 4.72
N ARG A 93 -4.56 -10.25 6.04
CA ARG A 93 -5.78 -10.76 6.67
C ARG A 93 -6.09 -10.11 8.02
N LYS A 94 -7.37 -9.71 8.10
CA LYS A 94 -8.26 -9.60 9.25
C LYS A 94 -8.21 -8.29 10.05
N ALA A 95 -9.08 -7.35 9.68
CA ALA A 95 -9.73 -6.46 10.63
C ALA A 95 -10.83 -7.23 11.37
N VAL A 96 -10.45 -8.05 12.35
CA VAL A 96 -11.40 -8.54 13.36
C VAL A 96 -11.10 -7.89 14.69
N ASP A 97 -12.15 -7.29 15.23
CA ASP A 97 -12.24 -6.54 16.48
C ASP A 97 -11.45 -5.24 16.52
N LYS A 98 -12.17 -4.14 16.21
CA LYS A 98 -11.98 -2.70 16.48
C LYS A 98 -10.57 -2.06 16.38
N TYR A 99 -9.46 -2.72 16.64
CA TYR A 99 -8.09 -2.19 16.58
C TYR A 99 -7.02 -3.31 16.48
N LYS A 100 -7.09 -4.22 15.50
CA LYS A 100 -5.99 -5.17 15.26
C LYS A 100 -5.55 -5.20 13.79
N LEU A 101 -4.57 -4.34 13.48
CA LEU A 101 -3.79 -4.38 12.25
C LEU A 101 -2.74 -5.49 12.36
N VAL A 102 -2.68 -6.41 11.40
CA VAL A 102 -1.66 -7.46 11.35
C VAL A 102 -0.42 -6.93 10.62
N TYR A 103 0.70 -7.02 11.33
CA TYR A 103 2.03 -6.59 10.90
C TYR A 103 2.49 -7.28 9.63
N TRP A 104 3.17 -6.50 8.80
CA TRP A 104 4.04 -7.01 7.76
C TRP A 104 5.42 -6.39 7.88
N GLN A 105 6.40 -7.26 8.04
CA GLN A 105 7.81 -6.94 7.94
C GLN A 105 8.43 -8.02 7.04
N ARG A 106 9.03 -7.60 5.93
CA ARG A 106 10.19 -8.30 5.39
C ARG A 106 11.29 -7.27 5.17
N SER A 107 12.46 -7.67 5.61
CA SER A 107 13.71 -6.91 5.68
C SER A 107 14.03 -6.20 4.37
N ILE A 108 14.46 -4.95 4.49
CA ILE A 108 15.40 -4.34 3.55
C ILE A 108 16.69 -5.15 3.62
#